data_AF-A0A9K3KCQ1-F1
#
_entry.id   AF-A0A9K3KCQ1-F1
#
_cell.length_a   1.000
_cell.length_b   1.000
_cell.length_c   1.000
_cell.angle_alpha   90.00
_cell.angle_beta   90.00
_cell.angle_gamma   90.00
#
_symmetry.space_group_name_H-M   'P 1'
#
loop_
_entity.id
_entity.type
_entity.pdbx_description
1 polymer ?
#
loop_
_entity_poly.entity_id
_entity_poly.type
_entity_poly.pdbx_seq_one_letter_code
_entity_poly.pdbx_strand_id
1 'polypeptide(L)'
;MTSSSCCSAAQRRHPHLYDYLQMRLPQLGLDVDTYGPYIWGGDDDDDDDDFTVHNDNMSTVAAVNSLILEDAATSLTKDPEELLQVVELLQASSETHSDDDEVWRGLLHDIQSQIEKDIAHHQTLYQQKLQQTKEQLEEKRNQEAQTAAAAAAASQTISKNDNNKSSTMDEETKRLLVQRYGYEEPDSNKEGAGETTAASNTTATIAETNRQVAANLQRAQQLRSQQQRTTTTKREEQQKTKQSKLDKEKLKEERRKRAQKGERKR
;
A
#
# COMPACT_ATOMS: atom_id res chain seq x y z
N MET A 1 25.28 7.44 35.49
CA MET A 1 25.69 8.07 34.22
C MET A 1 24.97 7.36 33.08
N THR A 2 23.72 7.73 32.83
CA THR A 2 22.86 7.12 31.79
C THR A 2 21.98 8.22 31.17
N SER A 3 22.61 9.31 30.74
CA SER A 3 21.95 10.49 30.17
C SER A 3 22.32 10.62 28.68
N SER A 4 22.06 9.58 27.88
CA SER A 4 22.40 9.58 26.44
C SER A 4 21.39 8.86 25.55
N SER A 5 20.13 8.71 25.97
CA SER A 5 19.11 8.00 25.16
C SER A 5 17.92 8.84 24.74
N CYS A 6 17.98 10.15 24.95
CA CYS A 6 17.08 11.13 24.37
C CYS A 6 17.86 11.97 23.36
N CYS A 7 18.37 11.34 22.29
CA CYS A 7 18.48 12.08 21.03
C CYS A 7 17.08 12.61 20.75
N SER A 8 16.84 13.88 21.08
CA SER A 8 15.51 14.47 21.13
C SER A 8 14.86 14.35 19.76
N ALA A 9 13.55 14.13 19.72
CA ALA A 9 12.80 14.09 18.47
C ALA A 9 13.10 15.34 17.60
N ALA A 10 13.33 16.48 18.25
CA ALA A 10 13.77 17.72 17.64
C ALA A 10 15.07 17.59 16.82
N GLN A 11 16.10 16.86 17.28
CA GLN A 11 17.34 16.67 16.51
C GLN A 11 17.10 15.94 15.18
N ARG A 12 16.10 15.03 15.14
CA ARG A 12 15.76 14.31 13.91
C ARG A 12 14.93 15.16 12.96
N ARG A 13 14.11 16.06 13.50
CA ARG A 13 13.25 16.95 12.72
C ARG A 13 14.01 18.17 12.22
N HIS A 14 14.93 18.72 13.00
CA HIS A 14 15.60 19.98 12.68
C HIS A 14 17.11 19.87 12.93
N PRO A 15 17.84 19.05 12.15
CA PRO A 15 19.25 18.78 12.41
C PRO A 15 20.10 20.06 12.36
N HIS A 16 19.88 20.94 11.39
CA HIS A 16 20.68 22.15 11.23
C HIS A 16 20.35 23.21 12.27
N LEU A 17 19.06 23.42 12.55
CA LEU A 17 18.63 24.37 13.57
C LEU A 17 19.04 23.91 14.98
N TYR A 18 18.86 22.62 15.30
CA TYR A 18 19.24 22.07 16.60
C TYR A 18 20.74 22.24 16.88
N ASP A 19 21.60 21.85 15.92
CA ASP A 19 23.05 21.98 16.05
C ASP A 19 23.48 23.45 16.24
N TYR A 20 22.83 24.37 15.53
CA TYR A 20 23.09 25.80 15.66
C TYR A 20 22.70 26.33 17.04
N LEU A 21 21.50 26.00 17.53
CA LEU A 21 21.00 26.47 18.82
C LEU A 21 21.82 25.90 19.99
N GLN A 22 22.24 24.64 19.88
CA GLN A 22 23.10 24.00 20.88
C GLN A 22 24.45 24.70 21.03
N MET A 23 24.97 25.31 19.95
CA MET A 23 26.19 26.12 19.99
C MET A 23 25.93 27.55 20.46
N ARG A 24 24.82 28.17 20.01
CA ARG A 24 24.60 29.62 20.15
C ARG A 24 23.93 30.01 21.46
N LEU A 25 22.91 29.28 21.91
CA LEU A 25 22.16 29.64 23.13
C LEU A 25 23.04 29.67 24.40
N PRO A 26 23.99 28.73 24.61
CA PRO A 26 24.88 28.80 25.77
C PRO A 26 25.76 30.05 25.80
N GLN A 27 26.09 30.64 24.64
CA GLN A 27 26.85 31.89 24.56
C GLN A 27 26.05 33.10 25.05
N LEU A 28 24.71 32.99 25.05
CA LEU A 28 23.78 34.00 25.53
C LEU A 28 23.34 33.76 26.98
N GLY A 29 23.88 32.70 27.62
CA GLY A 29 23.47 32.25 28.96
C GLY A 29 22.14 31.50 28.98
N LEU A 30 21.67 31.01 27.82
CA LEU A 30 20.40 30.32 27.67
C LEU A 30 20.62 28.83 27.45
N ASP A 31 19.74 28.01 28.03
CA ASP A 31 19.79 26.56 27.88
C ASP A 31 18.95 26.07 26.68
N VAL A 32 19.53 25.16 25.89
CA VAL A 32 18.88 24.66 24.67
C VAL A 32 17.66 23.80 24.98
N ASP A 33 17.67 23.05 26.09
CA ASP A 33 16.55 22.17 26.44
C ASP A 33 15.35 22.98 26.93
N THR A 34 15.62 24.10 27.62
CA THR A 34 14.58 25.03 28.09
C THR A 34 14.00 25.87 26.96
N TYR A 35 14.84 26.44 26.09
CA TYR A 35 14.41 27.46 25.12
C TYR A 35 14.19 26.94 23.70
N GLY A 36 14.83 25.81 23.35
CA GLY A 36 14.75 25.21 22.04
C GLY A 36 13.33 24.89 21.57
N PRO A 37 12.45 24.28 22.41
CA PRO A 37 11.06 24.02 22.04
C PRO A 37 10.29 25.27 21.59
N TYR A 38 10.56 26.43 22.19
CA TYR A 38 9.93 27.68 21.76
C TYR A 38 10.40 28.14 20.38
N ILE A 39 11.58 27.73 19.93
CA ILE A 39 12.15 28.12 18.63
C ILE A 39 11.69 27.15 17.54
N TRP A 40 11.89 25.84 17.71
CA TRP A 40 11.51 24.86 16.68
C TRP A 40 10.04 24.41 16.74
N GLY A 41 9.29 24.78 17.78
CA GLY A 41 7.91 24.35 18.00
C GLY A 41 7.91 23.13 18.92
N GLY A 42 7.36 23.28 20.12
CA GLY A 42 7.24 22.17 21.06
C GLY A 42 6.36 21.09 20.45
N ASP A 43 6.63 19.84 20.82
CA ASP A 43 5.84 18.66 20.43
C ASP A 43 4.40 18.67 21.03
N ASP A 44 3.88 19.83 21.47
CA ASP A 44 2.53 19.94 22.07
C ASP A 44 1.39 19.68 21.05
N ASP A 45 1.73 19.50 19.77
CA ASP A 45 0.85 18.89 18.77
C ASP A 45 0.95 17.35 18.83
N ASP A 46 0.86 16.78 20.04
CA ASP A 46 0.48 15.39 20.31
C ASP A 46 -1.00 15.18 19.91
N ASP A 47 -1.37 15.56 18.69
CA ASP A 47 -2.50 14.93 18.01
C ASP A 47 -2.04 13.50 17.69
N ASP A 48 -2.31 12.62 18.66
CA ASP A 48 -2.36 11.16 18.59
C ASP A 48 -3.36 10.69 17.50
N ASP A 49 -3.22 11.19 16.27
CA ASP A 49 -3.73 10.52 15.10
C ASP A 49 -2.78 9.35 14.82
N ASP A 50 -2.99 8.28 15.60
CA ASP A 50 -2.72 6.89 15.25
C ASP A 50 -3.44 6.58 13.92
N PHE A 51 -2.91 7.14 12.84
CA PHE A 51 -3.21 6.74 11.49
C PHE A 51 -2.38 5.49 11.24
N THR A 52 -2.75 4.40 11.92
CA THR A 52 -2.40 3.04 11.54
C THR A 52 -2.88 2.85 10.11
N VAL A 53 -2.02 3.18 9.15
CA VAL A 53 -2.25 3.01 7.71
C VAL A 53 -2.49 1.52 7.50
N HIS A 54 -3.76 1.11 7.47
CA HIS A 54 -4.14 -0.22 7.04
C HIS A 54 -3.71 -0.33 5.58
N ASN A 55 -2.61 -1.04 5.38
CA ASN A 55 -1.82 -1.16 4.16
C ASN A 55 -2.53 -2.05 3.10
N ASP A 56 -3.79 -1.75 2.80
CA ASP A 56 -4.60 -2.55 1.88
C ASP A 56 -4.82 -1.85 0.53
N ASN A 57 -4.20 -0.68 0.27
CA ASN A 57 -4.51 0.10 -0.93
C ASN A 57 -3.31 0.87 -1.50
N MET A 58 -2.55 0.26 -2.43
CA MET A 58 -1.44 0.89 -3.18
C MET A 58 -1.77 2.21 -3.91
N SER A 59 -3.04 2.61 -4.00
CA SER A 59 -3.46 3.89 -4.59
C SER A 59 -3.38 5.09 -3.64
N THR A 60 -3.17 4.87 -2.33
CA THR A 60 -3.07 5.95 -1.33
C THR A 60 -1.63 6.40 -1.08
N VAL A 61 -0.62 5.66 -1.53
CA VAL A 61 0.81 5.96 -1.26
C VAL A 61 1.22 7.34 -1.79
N ALA A 62 0.69 7.75 -2.95
CA ALA A 62 0.94 9.09 -3.49
C ALA A 62 0.24 10.22 -2.71
N ALA A 63 -0.92 9.95 -2.10
CA ALA A 63 -1.65 10.91 -1.29
C ALA A 63 -1.05 11.02 0.13
N VAL A 64 -0.62 9.90 0.71
CA VAL A 64 0.04 9.84 2.02
C VAL A 64 1.43 10.48 1.96
N ASN A 65 2.18 10.27 0.87
CA ASN A 65 3.49 10.91 0.70
C ASN A 65 3.39 12.43 0.49
N SER A 66 2.28 12.93 -0.07
CA SER A 66 2.02 14.37 -0.19
C SER A 66 1.68 15.00 1.16
N LEU A 67 0.91 14.31 2.00
CA LEU A 67 0.46 14.81 3.30
C LEU A 67 1.64 14.96 4.30
N ILE A 68 2.59 14.01 4.27
CA ILE A 68 3.79 14.03 5.13
C ILE A 68 4.72 15.21 4.78
N LEU A 69 4.68 15.72 3.55
CA LEU A 69 5.48 16.88 3.14
C LEU A 69 4.85 18.21 3.54
N GLU A 70 3.51 18.25 3.61
CA GLU A 70 2.81 19.44 4.09
C GLU A 70 3.10 19.62 5.58
N ASP A 71 2.88 18.63 6.44
CA ASP A 71 3.11 18.78 7.89
C ASP A 71 4.55 19.14 8.28
N ALA A 72 5.56 18.52 7.65
CA ALA A 72 6.96 18.80 8.00
C ALA A 72 7.44 20.19 7.54
N ALA A 73 6.80 20.77 6.51
CA ALA A 73 7.12 22.10 6.00
C ALA A 73 6.23 23.19 6.61
N THR A 74 4.94 22.92 6.86
CA THR A 74 4.01 23.89 7.46
C THR A 74 4.20 24.05 8.96
N SER A 75 4.67 23.03 9.67
CA SER A 75 5.02 23.16 11.09
C SER A 75 6.28 24.03 11.29
N LEU A 76 7.19 24.07 10.31
CA LEU A 76 8.48 24.76 10.47
C LEU A 76 8.50 26.21 9.99
N THR A 77 7.51 26.62 9.18
CA THR A 77 7.32 28.05 8.83
C THR A 77 6.54 28.73 9.95
N LYS A 78 7.17 28.90 11.12
CA LYS A 78 6.65 29.87 12.09
C LYS A 78 6.54 31.21 11.39
N ASP A 79 5.39 31.85 11.56
CA ASP A 79 5.21 33.19 11.04
C ASP A 79 6.35 34.07 11.59
N PRO A 80 6.95 34.94 10.76
CA PRO A 80 8.08 35.77 11.19
C PRO A 80 7.75 36.60 12.44
N GLU A 81 6.47 36.90 12.65
CA GLU A 81 5.94 37.57 13.84
C GLU A 81 6.00 36.69 15.10
N GLU A 82 5.73 35.39 15.00
CA GLU A 82 5.86 34.46 16.13
C GLU A 82 7.32 34.27 16.51
N LEU A 83 8.19 34.14 15.51
CA LEU A 83 9.62 34.03 15.76
C LEU A 83 10.18 35.29 16.44
N LEU A 84 9.68 36.47 16.08
CA LEU A 84 10.00 37.72 16.77
C LEU A 84 9.58 37.68 18.25
N GLN A 85 8.37 37.22 18.57
CA GLN A 85 7.91 37.09 19.96
C GLN A 85 8.80 36.13 20.78
N VAL A 86 9.23 35.02 20.17
CA VAL A 86 10.16 34.08 20.81
C VAL A 86 11.52 34.75 21.05
N VAL A 87 12.02 35.54 20.11
CA VAL A 87 13.27 36.29 20.28
C VAL A 87 13.15 37.35 21.38
N GLU A 88 12.02 38.06 21.49
CA GLU A 88 11.76 38.99 22.59
C GLU A 88 11.76 38.28 23.95
N LEU A 89 11.18 37.08 24.03
CA LEU A 89 11.21 36.26 25.24
C LEU A 89 12.65 35.83 25.61
N LEU A 90 13.46 35.44 24.62
CA LEU A 90 14.87 35.08 24.81
C LEU A 90 15.70 36.28 25.26
N GLN A 91 15.44 37.45 24.67
CA GLN A 91 16.08 38.70 25.05
C GLN A 91 15.76 39.09 26.49
N ALA A 92 14.49 39.01 26.89
CA ALA A 92 14.07 39.26 28.27
C ALA A 92 14.64 38.24 29.27
N SER A 93 14.97 37.04 28.80
CA SER A 93 15.55 35.97 29.62
C SER A 93 17.09 35.98 29.63
N SER A 94 17.74 36.71 28.73
CA SER A 94 19.19 36.74 28.66
C SER A 94 19.78 37.62 29.76
N GLU A 95 20.66 37.03 30.56
CA GLU A 95 21.36 37.76 31.62
C GLU A 95 22.50 38.63 31.09
N THR A 96 23.02 38.33 29.90
CA THR A 96 24.31 38.85 29.42
C THR A 96 24.19 39.82 28.25
N HIS A 97 23.14 39.72 27.44
CA HIS A 97 23.00 40.47 26.20
C HIS A 97 21.60 41.09 26.03
N SER A 98 20.88 41.38 27.12
CA SER A 98 19.50 41.91 27.06
C SER A 98 19.37 43.18 26.21
N ASP A 99 20.41 44.01 26.16
CA ASP A 99 20.37 45.35 25.54
C ASP A 99 21.06 45.40 24.17
N ASP A 100 21.58 44.28 23.67
CA ASP A 100 22.33 44.21 22.40
C ASP A 100 21.43 43.80 21.22
N ASP A 101 20.73 44.78 20.64
CA ASP A 101 19.84 44.59 19.49
C ASP A 101 20.55 44.01 18.24
N GLU A 102 21.86 44.16 18.11
CA GLU A 102 22.60 43.60 16.98
C GLU A 102 22.76 42.09 17.12
N VAL A 103 23.04 41.61 18.34
CA VAL A 103 23.14 40.18 18.64
C VAL A 103 21.81 39.47 18.39
N TRP A 104 20.68 40.05 18.82
CA TRP A 104 19.36 39.45 18.63
C TRP A 104 18.88 39.47 17.18
N ARG A 105 19.15 40.54 16.43
CA ARG A 105 18.88 40.59 14.98
C ARG A 105 19.71 39.55 14.21
N GLY A 106 20.98 39.38 14.59
CA GLY A 106 21.83 38.33 14.05
C GLY A 106 21.28 36.94 14.36
N LEU A 107 20.90 36.69 15.62
CA LEU A 107 20.30 35.41 16.03
C LEU A 107 19.04 35.09 15.23
N LEU A 108 18.13 36.05 15.08
CA LEU A 108 16.88 35.88 14.32
C LEU A 108 17.17 35.49 12.87
N HIS A 109 18.05 36.23 12.19
CA HIS A 109 18.44 35.96 10.81
C HIS A 109 19.07 34.57 10.67
N ASP A 110 19.94 34.19 11.60
CA ASP A 110 20.60 32.89 11.58
C ASP A 110 19.61 31.75 11.83
N ILE A 111 18.66 31.91 12.75
CA ILE A 111 17.58 30.93 12.97
C ILE A 111 16.78 30.72 11.69
N GLN A 112 16.37 31.79 11.01
CA GLN A 112 15.67 31.71 9.73
C GLN A 112 16.51 30.97 8.67
N SER A 113 17.80 31.29 8.57
CA SER A 113 18.70 30.61 7.63
C SER A 113 18.85 29.11 7.92
N GLN A 114 18.86 28.70 9.20
CA GLN A 114 18.92 27.27 9.54
C GLN A 114 17.59 26.55 9.27
N ILE A 115 16.46 27.21 9.52
CA ILE A 115 15.13 26.70 9.15
C ILE A 115 15.08 26.42 7.64
N GLU A 116 15.53 27.35 6.81
CA GLU A 116 15.57 27.17 5.35
C GLU A 116 16.43 25.97 4.94
N LYS A 117 17.57 25.75 5.61
CA LYS A 117 18.43 24.58 5.37
C LYS A 117 17.74 23.28 5.75
N ASP A 118 17.03 23.26 6.88
CA ASP A 118 16.26 22.08 7.30
C ASP A 118 15.12 21.78 6.31
N ILE A 119 14.40 22.80 5.84
CA ILE A 119 13.37 22.65 4.79
C ILE A 119 13.99 22.06 3.51
N ALA A 120 15.10 22.62 3.04
CA ALA A 120 15.79 22.14 1.84
C ALA A 120 16.31 20.69 2.00
N HIS A 121 16.82 20.35 3.18
CA HIS A 121 17.26 19.00 3.52
C HIS A 121 16.09 18.01 3.47
N HIS A 122 14.95 18.34 4.08
CA HIS A 122 13.75 17.49 4.03
C HIS A 122 13.19 17.33 2.63
N GLN A 123 13.16 18.40 1.84
CA GLN A 123 12.77 18.33 0.42
C GLN A 123 13.66 17.36 -0.35
N THR A 124 14.98 17.41 -0.12
CA THR A 124 15.94 16.51 -0.76
C THR A 124 15.71 15.06 -0.35
N LEU A 125 15.54 14.79 0.94
CA LEU A 125 15.25 13.45 1.46
C LEU A 125 13.94 12.89 0.88
N TYR A 126 12.92 13.74 0.76
CA TYR A 126 11.66 13.35 0.14
C TYR A 126 11.83 12.97 -1.33
N GLN A 127 12.53 13.79 -2.11
CA GLN A 127 12.80 13.48 -3.52
C GLN A 127 13.55 12.16 -3.67
N GLN A 128 14.52 11.88 -2.80
CA GLN A 128 15.23 10.60 -2.79
C GLN A 128 14.29 9.42 -2.48
N LYS A 129 13.44 9.54 -1.45
CA LYS A 129 12.45 8.48 -1.13
C LYS A 129 11.45 8.27 -2.27
N LEU A 130 11.01 9.34 -2.93
CA LEU A 130 10.13 9.26 -4.09
C LEU A 130 10.80 8.54 -5.26
N GLN A 131 12.09 8.80 -5.49
CA GLN A 131 12.85 8.10 -6.53
C GLN A 131 13.04 6.62 -6.19
N GLN A 132 13.41 6.28 -4.96
CA GLN A 132 13.54 4.89 -4.51
C GLN A 132 12.24 4.11 -4.63
N THR A 133 11.11 4.69 -4.23
CA THR A 133 9.80 4.04 -4.36
C THR A 133 9.41 3.85 -5.83
N LYS A 134 9.72 4.81 -6.70
CA LYS A 134 9.53 4.66 -8.15
C LYS A 134 10.36 3.51 -8.72
N GLU A 135 11.63 3.43 -8.36
CA GLU A 135 12.54 2.36 -8.79
C GLU A 135 12.06 0.98 -8.31
N GLN A 136 11.64 0.86 -7.05
CA GLN A 136 11.08 -0.38 -6.50
C GLN A 136 9.80 -0.83 -7.23
N LEU A 137 8.92 0.11 -7.58
CA LEU A 137 7.70 -0.19 -8.33
C LEU A 137 8.00 -0.63 -9.76
N GLU A 138 8.98 -0.01 -10.40
CA GLU A 138 9.44 -0.39 -11.74
C GLU A 138 10.09 -1.78 -11.73
N GLU A 139 10.94 -2.06 -10.76
CA GLU A 139 11.53 -3.38 -10.56
C GLU A 139 10.46 -4.45 -10.38
N LYS A 140 9.47 -4.19 -9.50
CA LYS A 140 8.35 -5.10 -9.28
C LYS A 140 7.56 -5.36 -10.56
N ARG A 141 7.27 -4.31 -11.35
CA ARG A 141 6.58 -4.45 -12.64
C ARG A 141 7.40 -5.30 -13.61
N ASN A 142 8.73 -5.13 -13.65
CA ASN A 142 9.61 -5.91 -14.51
C ASN A 142 9.67 -7.38 -14.10
N GLN A 143 9.71 -7.67 -12.78
CA GLN A 143 9.62 -9.03 -12.25
C GLN A 143 8.29 -9.70 -12.61
N GLU A 144 7.16 -8.99 -12.47
CA GLU A 144 5.84 -9.48 -12.88
C GLU A 144 5.77 -9.75 -14.40
N ALA A 145 6.35 -8.87 -15.23
CA ALA A 145 6.41 -9.07 -16.67
C ALA A 145 7.28 -10.29 -17.06
N GLN A 146 8.42 -10.50 -16.39
CA GLN A 146 9.30 -11.65 -16.62
C GLN A 146 8.64 -12.96 -16.22
N THR A 147 7.98 -13.00 -15.06
CA THR A 147 7.26 -14.20 -14.59
C THR A 147 6.06 -14.52 -15.49
N ALA A 148 5.32 -13.52 -15.96
CA ALA A 148 4.25 -13.70 -16.94
C ALA A 148 4.78 -14.23 -18.29
N ALA A 149 5.90 -13.70 -18.79
CA ALA A 149 6.54 -14.18 -20.03
C ALA A 149 7.04 -15.62 -19.89
N ALA A 150 7.66 -15.98 -18.76
CA ALA A 150 8.11 -17.33 -18.47
C ALA A 150 6.94 -18.31 -18.38
N ALA A 151 5.82 -17.93 -17.73
CA ALA A 151 4.60 -18.73 -17.66
C ALA A 151 3.97 -18.94 -19.05
N ALA A 152 3.97 -17.92 -19.90
CA ALA A 152 3.50 -18.03 -21.28
C ALA A 152 4.39 -18.97 -22.12
N ALA A 153 5.72 -18.87 -21.98
CA ALA A 153 6.66 -19.77 -22.65
C ALA A 153 6.51 -21.22 -22.21
N ALA A 154 6.37 -21.47 -20.89
CA ALA A 154 6.13 -22.81 -20.35
C ALA A 154 4.83 -23.41 -20.89
N SER A 155 3.74 -22.63 -20.95
CA SER A 155 2.46 -23.08 -21.51
C SER A 155 2.57 -23.48 -22.99
N GLN A 156 3.36 -22.76 -23.79
CA GLN A 156 3.58 -23.12 -25.20
C GLN A 156 4.38 -24.43 -25.38
N THR A 157 5.29 -24.76 -24.45
CA THR A 157 6.04 -26.03 -24.53
C THR A 157 5.16 -27.25 -24.23
N ILE A 158 4.19 -27.12 -23.33
CA ILE A 158 3.28 -28.23 -22.95
C ILE A 158 2.33 -28.55 -24.12
N SER A 159 1.73 -27.55 -24.77
CA SER A 159 0.83 -27.78 -25.92
C SER A 159 1.51 -28.39 -27.15
N LYS A 160 2.83 -28.18 -27.33
CA LYS A 160 3.58 -28.80 -28.43
C LYS A 160 3.92 -30.27 -28.19
N ASN A 161 4.00 -30.71 -26.93
CA ASN A 161 4.38 -32.07 -26.57
C ASN A 161 3.18 -33.04 -26.59
N ASP A 162 1.98 -32.56 -26.25
CA ASP A 162 0.75 -33.38 -26.28
C ASP A 162 0.33 -33.76 -27.71
N ASN A 163 0.60 -32.93 -28.71
CA ASN A 163 0.32 -33.26 -30.11
C ASN A 163 1.26 -34.33 -30.70
N ASN A 164 2.41 -34.60 -30.08
CA ASN A 164 3.36 -35.62 -30.54
C ASN A 164 3.22 -36.96 -29.80
N LYS A 165 2.34 -37.08 -28.80
CA LYS A 165 2.15 -38.31 -28.01
C LYS A 165 0.85 -39.07 -28.30
N SER A 166 0.06 -38.67 -29.30
CA SER A 166 -1.21 -39.33 -29.62
C SER A 166 -1.12 -40.52 -30.58
N SER A 167 0.08 -40.96 -30.99
CA SER A 167 0.23 -42.11 -31.90
C SER A 167 1.30 -43.07 -31.40
N THR A 168 0.84 -44.03 -30.58
CA THR A 168 1.40 -45.37 -30.27
C THR A 168 1.27 -45.66 -28.77
N MET A 169 0.06 -45.94 -28.30
CA MET A 169 -0.08 -46.75 -27.08
C MET A 169 -0.02 -48.20 -27.56
N ASP A 170 1.07 -48.90 -27.23
CA ASP A 170 1.30 -50.28 -27.65
C ASP A 170 0.08 -51.15 -27.32
N GLU A 171 -0.40 -51.91 -28.30
CA GLU A 171 -1.57 -52.78 -28.24
C GLU A 171 -1.52 -53.74 -27.03
N GLU A 172 -0.29 -54.12 -26.63
CA GLU A 172 0.01 -54.96 -25.47
C GLU A 172 -0.34 -54.29 -24.13
N THR A 173 -0.09 -52.99 -24.02
CA THR A 173 -0.44 -52.20 -22.82
C THR A 173 -1.96 -52.04 -22.69
N LYS A 174 -2.64 -51.89 -23.84
CA LYS A 174 -4.12 -51.93 -23.89
C LYS A 174 -4.66 -53.30 -23.46
N ARG A 175 -4.07 -54.40 -23.93
CA ARG A 175 -4.46 -55.75 -23.51
C ARG A 175 -4.26 -55.98 -22.02
N LEU A 176 -3.14 -55.54 -21.45
CA LEU A 176 -2.88 -55.63 -20.01
C LEU A 176 -3.89 -54.83 -19.19
N LEU A 177 -4.28 -53.63 -19.63
CA LEU A 177 -5.34 -52.86 -18.96
C LEU A 177 -6.70 -53.56 -19.04
N VAL A 178 -7.06 -54.12 -20.20
CA VAL A 178 -8.31 -54.87 -20.36
C VAL A 178 -8.30 -56.18 -19.58
N GLN A 179 -7.15 -56.84 -19.42
CA GLN A 179 -7.06 -58.05 -18.60
C GLN A 179 -7.14 -57.73 -17.11
N ARG A 180 -6.66 -56.55 -16.68
CA ARG A 180 -6.63 -56.15 -15.26
C ARG A 180 -7.88 -55.41 -14.79
N TYR A 181 -8.60 -54.77 -15.70
CA TYR A 181 -9.78 -53.94 -15.41
C TYR A 181 -11.00 -54.27 -16.29
N GLY A 182 -10.90 -55.27 -17.17
CA GLY A 182 -12.05 -55.82 -17.89
C GLY A 182 -12.93 -56.54 -16.89
N TYR A 183 -14.06 -55.91 -16.57
CA TYR A 183 -15.10 -56.50 -15.75
C TYR A 183 -15.61 -57.77 -16.44
N GLU A 184 -15.50 -58.93 -15.76
CA GLU A 184 -16.39 -60.06 -16.01
C GLU A 184 -17.82 -59.56 -15.80
N GLU A 185 -18.63 -59.52 -16.86
CA GLU A 185 -20.07 -59.31 -16.74
C GLU A 185 -20.64 -60.48 -15.91
N PRO A 186 -21.22 -60.24 -14.73
CA PRO A 186 -21.86 -61.30 -13.98
C PRO A 186 -23.11 -61.73 -14.74
N ASP A 187 -23.09 -62.99 -15.19
CA ASP A 187 -24.21 -63.69 -15.79
C ASP A 187 -25.43 -63.58 -14.85
N SER A 188 -26.39 -62.76 -15.25
CA SER A 188 -27.60 -62.49 -14.48
C SER A 188 -28.57 -63.67 -14.63
N ASN A 189 -28.33 -64.74 -13.88
CA ASN A 189 -29.31 -65.78 -13.63
C ASN A 189 -29.06 -66.49 -12.30
N LYS A 190 -29.73 -66.02 -11.23
CA LYS A 190 -30.33 -66.87 -10.18
C LYS A 190 -31.06 -66.05 -9.13
N GLU A 191 -32.36 -66.31 -9.04
CA GLU A 191 -33.21 -66.05 -7.88
C GLU A 191 -32.71 -66.82 -6.64
N GLY A 192 -32.87 -66.24 -5.45
CA GLY A 192 -32.60 -66.96 -4.21
C GLY A 192 -32.68 -66.05 -2.99
N ALA A 193 -33.84 -66.05 -2.34
CA ALA A 193 -34.13 -65.40 -1.07
C ALA A 193 -33.22 -65.88 0.09
N GLY A 194 -32.97 -65.00 1.07
CA GLY A 194 -32.32 -65.40 2.32
C GLY A 194 -31.79 -64.24 3.16
N GLU A 195 -32.60 -63.81 4.11
CA GLU A 195 -32.41 -62.77 5.12
C GLU A 195 -31.55 -63.26 6.30
N THR A 196 -30.62 -62.44 6.84
CA THR A 196 -30.44 -62.10 8.28
C THR A 196 -29.10 -61.40 8.63
N THR A 197 -29.24 -60.15 9.08
CA THR A 197 -28.54 -59.39 10.16
C THR A 197 -27.03 -59.54 10.48
N ALA A 198 -26.35 -58.39 10.31
CA ALA A 198 -25.50 -57.67 11.28
C ALA A 198 -24.08 -58.16 11.64
N ALA A 199 -23.09 -57.60 10.93
CA ALA A 199 -21.84 -57.06 11.51
C ALA A 199 -21.15 -56.15 10.46
N SER A 200 -21.67 -54.94 10.32
CA SER A 200 -21.10 -53.87 9.49
C SER A 200 -19.96 -53.21 10.25
N ASN A 201 -18.71 -53.53 9.90
CA ASN A 201 -17.56 -52.65 10.07
C ASN A 201 -16.37 -53.25 9.32
N THR A 202 -16.12 -52.76 8.11
CA THR A 202 -14.79 -52.41 7.57
C THR A 202 -14.91 -52.19 6.06
N THR A 203 -14.31 -51.09 5.59
CA THR A 203 -13.88 -50.90 4.19
C THR A 203 -14.94 -50.54 3.14
N ALA A 204 -15.88 -49.65 3.46
CA ALA A 204 -16.71 -48.96 2.47
C ALA A 204 -16.31 -47.47 2.32
N THR A 205 -15.03 -47.20 2.01
CA THR A 205 -14.54 -45.82 1.79
C THR A 205 -13.47 -45.71 0.70
N ILE A 206 -13.41 -46.64 -0.26
CA ILE A 206 -12.46 -46.51 -1.39
C ILE A 206 -13.13 -46.93 -2.70
N ALA A 207 -14.24 -46.27 -3.03
CA ALA A 207 -14.73 -46.19 -4.40
C ALA A 207 -15.70 -45.01 -4.51
N GLU A 208 -15.23 -43.80 -4.19
CA GLU A 208 -15.82 -42.62 -4.80
C GLU A 208 -15.67 -42.80 -6.31
N THR A 209 -16.73 -43.28 -6.93
CA THR A 209 -16.78 -43.66 -8.33
C THR A 209 -16.30 -42.48 -9.15
N ASN A 210 -15.42 -42.67 -10.14
CA ASN A 210 -14.94 -41.59 -11.02
C ASN A 210 -16.07 -40.72 -11.60
N ARG A 211 -17.28 -41.29 -11.71
CA ARG A 211 -18.52 -40.59 -12.06
C ARG A 211 -18.94 -39.52 -11.04
N GLN A 212 -18.81 -39.78 -9.74
CA GLN A 212 -19.06 -38.81 -8.68
C GLN A 212 -17.97 -37.73 -8.62
N VAL A 213 -16.71 -38.09 -8.86
CA VAL A 213 -15.60 -37.10 -8.94
C VAL A 213 -15.78 -36.16 -10.14
N ALA A 214 -16.15 -36.69 -11.31
CA ALA A 214 -16.44 -35.88 -12.50
C ALA A 214 -17.69 -35.00 -12.32
N ALA A 215 -18.76 -35.53 -11.71
CA ALA A 215 -19.96 -34.76 -11.40
C ALA A 215 -19.68 -33.65 -10.37
N ASN A 216 -18.85 -33.93 -9.35
CA ASN A 216 -18.42 -32.92 -8.39
C ASN A 216 -17.51 -31.85 -9.03
N LEU A 217 -16.65 -32.22 -9.97
CA LEU A 217 -15.82 -31.27 -10.71
C LEU A 217 -16.67 -30.32 -11.58
N GLN A 218 -17.67 -30.85 -12.30
CA GLN A 218 -18.60 -30.01 -13.08
C GLN A 218 -19.46 -29.12 -12.18
N ARG A 219 -19.95 -29.65 -11.06
CA ARG A 219 -20.73 -28.87 -10.08
C ARG A 219 -19.89 -27.77 -9.44
N ALA A 220 -18.61 -28.05 -9.13
CA ALA A 220 -17.67 -27.07 -8.63
C ALA A 220 -17.35 -25.98 -9.67
N GLN A 221 -17.20 -26.32 -10.95
CA GLN A 221 -17.01 -25.33 -12.03
C GLN A 221 -18.26 -24.47 -12.27
N GLN A 222 -19.46 -25.04 -12.18
CA GLN A 222 -20.71 -24.27 -12.27
C GLN A 222 -20.89 -23.34 -11.07
N LEU A 223 -20.60 -23.78 -9.86
CA LEU A 223 -20.62 -22.92 -8.68
C LEU A 223 -19.57 -21.80 -8.77
N ARG A 224 -18.37 -22.08 -9.30
CA ARG A 224 -17.31 -21.08 -9.48
C ARG A 224 -17.68 -20.02 -10.54
N SER A 225 -18.31 -20.42 -11.64
CA SER A 225 -18.79 -19.49 -12.68
C SER A 225 -20.04 -18.70 -12.25
N GLN A 226 -20.88 -19.25 -11.37
CA GLN A 226 -21.97 -18.50 -10.75
C GLN A 226 -21.46 -17.51 -9.68
N GLN A 227 -20.48 -17.91 -8.87
CA GLN A 227 -19.82 -17.00 -7.91
C GLN A 227 -19.09 -15.85 -8.61
N GLN A 228 -18.41 -16.11 -9.73
CA GLN A 228 -17.78 -15.06 -10.55
C GLN A 228 -18.79 -14.08 -11.18
N ARG A 229 -20.06 -14.46 -11.32
CA ARG A 229 -21.12 -13.57 -11.84
C ARG A 229 -21.81 -12.74 -10.76
N THR A 230 -21.78 -13.17 -9.50
CA THR A 230 -22.39 -12.45 -8.37
C THR A 230 -21.39 -11.63 -7.56
N THR A 231 -20.10 -11.89 -7.70
CA THR A 231 -19.06 -11.02 -7.14
C THR A 231 -18.60 -10.01 -8.20
N THR A 232 -19.42 -9.00 -8.50
CA THR A 232 -18.84 -7.74 -8.99
C THR A 232 -17.92 -7.27 -7.87
N THR A 233 -16.63 -7.35 -8.10
CA THR A 233 -15.65 -6.97 -7.07
C THR A 233 -15.92 -5.53 -6.66
N LYS A 234 -15.73 -5.19 -5.38
CA LYS A 234 -15.89 -3.80 -4.85
C LYS A 234 -15.20 -2.76 -5.74
N ARG A 235 -14.12 -3.17 -6.44
CA ARG A 235 -13.39 -2.40 -7.45
C ARG A 235 -14.20 -2.07 -8.71
N GLU A 236 -14.94 -3.01 -9.28
CA GLU A 236 -15.77 -2.79 -10.47
C GLU A 236 -16.96 -1.87 -10.14
N GLU A 237 -17.55 -2.02 -8.96
CA GLU A 237 -18.66 -1.17 -8.50
C GLU A 237 -18.20 0.27 -8.23
N GLN A 238 -17.00 0.44 -7.65
CA GLN A 238 -16.37 1.76 -7.50
C GLN A 238 -16.01 2.40 -8.85
N GLN A 239 -15.48 1.63 -9.81
CA GLN A 239 -15.21 2.13 -11.16
C GLN A 239 -16.49 2.55 -11.86
N LYS A 240 -17.56 1.76 -11.78
CA LYS A 240 -18.87 2.12 -12.32
C LYS A 240 -19.44 3.40 -11.68
N THR A 241 -19.23 3.59 -10.39
CA THR A 241 -19.62 4.82 -9.67
C THR A 241 -18.80 6.03 -10.12
N LYS A 242 -17.48 5.89 -10.29
CA LYS A 242 -16.61 6.95 -10.84
C LYS A 242 -17.00 7.32 -12.27
N GLN A 243 -17.27 6.32 -13.11
CA GLN A 243 -17.72 6.53 -14.49
C GLN A 243 -19.07 7.28 -14.52
N SER A 244 -20.01 6.88 -13.66
CA SER A 244 -21.31 7.55 -13.55
C SER A 244 -21.19 9.00 -13.07
N LYS A 245 -20.25 9.32 -12.17
CA LYS A 245 -19.98 10.70 -11.75
C LYS A 245 -19.43 11.54 -12.91
N LEU A 246 -18.46 11.01 -13.66
CA LEU A 246 -17.89 11.69 -14.83
C LEU A 246 -18.94 11.91 -15.93
N ASP A 247 -19.80 10.93 -16.18
CA ASP A 247 -20.87 11.06 -17.18
C ASP A 247 -21.90 12.12 -16.75
N LYS A 248 -22.26 12.17 -15.46
CA LYS A 248 -23.14 13.22 -14.91
C LYS A 248 -22.51 14.61 -15.03
N GLU A 249 -21.22 14.73 -14.81
CA GLU A 249 -20.50 16.01 -14.92
C GLU A 249 -20.43 16.50 -16.37
N LYS A 250 -20.09 15.61 -17.32
CA LYS A 250 -20.15 15.90 -18.76
C LYS A 250 -21.55 16.34 -19.19
N LEU A 251 -22.60 15.68 -18.70
CA LEU A 251 -23.98 16.04 -19.02
C LEU A 251 -24.36 17.43 -18.46
N LYS A 252 -23.88 17.77 -17.26
CA LYS A 252 -24.06 19.11 -16.67
C LYS A 252 -23.31 20.17 -17.45
N GLU A 253 -22.09 19.90 -17.87
CA GLU A 253 -21.28 20.81 -18.68
C GLU A 253 -21.91 21.07 -20.05
N GLU A 254 -22.43 20.03 -20.72
CA GLU A 254 -23.13 20.17 -22.00
C GLU A 254 -24.40 21.01 -21.87
N ARG A 255 -25.16 20.85 -20.77
CA ARG A 255 -26.32 21.71 -20.46
C ARG A 255 -25.92 23.17 -20.25
N ARG A 256 -24.82 23.43 -19.54
CA ARG A 256 -24.27 24.79 -19.36
C ARG A 256 -23.87 25.41 -20.70
N LYS A 257 -23.19 24.66 -21.57
CA LYS A 257 -22.82 25.11 -22.92
C LYS A 257 -24.04 25.41 -23.80
N ARG A 258 -25.11 24.60 -23.72
CA ARG A 258 -26.36 24.87 -24.43
C ARG A 258 -27.08 26.12 -23.92
N ALA A 259 -27.14 26.34 -22.61
CA ALA A 259 -27.74 27.53 -22.02
C ALA A 259 -26.99 28.81 -22.45
N GLN A 260 -25.65 28.79 -22.41
CA GLN A 260 -24.81 29.92 -22.81
C GLN A 260 -24.93 30.25 -24.31
N LYS A 261 -25.24 29.25 -25.15
CA LYS A 261 -25.45 29.45 -26.60
C LYS A 261 -26.86 29.99 -26.91
N GLY A 262 -27.83 29.86 -26.01
CA GLY A 262 -29.19 30.40 -26.15
C GLY A 262 -29.31 31.89 -25.79
N GLU A 263 -28.42 32.42 -24.96
CA GLU A 263 -28.49 33.80 -24.47
C GLU A 263 -27.98 34.86 -25.46
N ARG A 264 -27.31 34.46 -26.54
CA ARG A 264 -26.78 35.37 -27.58
C ARG A 264 -27.76 35.69 -28.72
N LYS A 265 -29.02 35.25 -28.62
CA LYS A 265 -30.11 35.65 -29.55
C LYS A 265 -31.27 36.29 -28.79
N ARG A 266 -30.99 37.41 -28.12
CA ARG A 266 -31.98 38.45 -27.86
C ARG A 266 -31.32 39.80 -28.09
#